data_AF-A0A4R4TDB0-F1
#
_entry.id   AF-A0A4R4TDB0-F1
#
_cell.length_a   1.000
_cell.length_b   1.000
_cell.length_c   1.000
_cell.angle_alpha   90.00
_cell.angle_beta   90.00
_cell.angle_gamma   90.00
#
_symmetry.space_group_name_H-M   'P 1'
#
loop_
_entity.id
_entity.type
_entity.pdbx_description
1 polymer ?
#
loop_
_entity_poly.entity_id
_entity_poly.type
_entity_poly.pdbx_seq_one_letter_code
_entity_poly.pdbx_strand_id
1 'polypeptide(L)'
;DGRPSLKRDVHACEMILTLSGTTNGHLATEGFKTLERRTGTRLADLAAEHEGKRITFADTQAAPVPVITSPEWSGSESGGRRYSPFTINVERLKPWHTLTGRQHFYLDHDWMAEIGEQLPTFRPPLNMTALFGEPEIGETGELGLTVRYLTPHNKWSIHSEYQDNLFMLSLSRGGPNIWMSGEDAAK
;
A
#
# COMPACT_ATOMS: atom_id res chain seq x y z
N ASP A 1 12.18 35.79 -7.13
CA ASP A 1 11.85 35.30 -8.49
C ASP A 1 10.35 35.06 -8.69
N GLY A 2 9.46 35.51 -7.79
CA GLY A 2 8.00 35.42 -7.96
C GLY A 2 7.37 34.05 -7.68
N ARG A 3 8.18 33.05 -7.30
CA ARG A 3 7.69 31.70 -7.01
C ARG A 3 7.03 31.62 -5.62
N PRO A 4 6.04 30.74 -5.41
CA PRO A 4 5.51 30.46 -4.08
C PRO A 4 6.61 30.05 -3.09
N SER A 5 6.51 30.51 -1.84
CA SER A 5 7.49 30.22 -0.80
C SER A 5 7.26 28.83 -0.19
N LEU A 6 8.33 28.05 0.01
CA LEU A 6 8.31 26.77 0.74
C LEU A 6 9.14 26.82 2.04
N LYS A 7 9.31 28.02 2.62
CA LYS A 7 10.16 28.22 3.81
C LYS A 7 9.69 27.50 5.08
N ARG A 8 8.40 27.19 5.18
CA ARG A 8 7.79 26.53 6.35
C ARG A 8 7.16 25.21 5.94
N ASP A 9 7.10 24.28 6.88
CA ASP A 9 6.36 23.02 6.79
C ASP A 9 4.92 23.22 6.27
N VAL A 10 4.18 24.18 6.82
CA VAL A 10 2.81 24.48 6.39
C VAL A 10 2.72 24.89 4.93
N HIS A 11 3.77 25.52 4.36
CA HIS A 11 3.78 25.84 2.94
C HIS A 11 3.92 24.60 2.07
N ALA A 12 4.70 23.60 2.53
CA ALA A 12 4.82 22.31 1.86
C ALA A 12 3.50 21.53 1.95
N CYS A 13 2.83 21.55 3.11
CA CYS A 13 1.50 20.97 3.26
C CYS A 13 0.49 21.61 2.29
N GLU A 14 0.42 22.93 2.22
CA GLU A 14 -0.47 23.64 1.29
C GLU A 14 -0.12 23.34 -0.18
N MET A 15 1.16 23.23 -0.52
CA MET A 15 1.58 22.81 -1.86
C MET A 15 1.04 21.42 -2.20
N ILE A 16 1.21 20.44 -1.31
CA ILE A 16 0.70 19.06 -1.52
C ILE A 16 -0.81 19.08 -1.72
N LEU A 17 -1.54 19.74 -0.82
CA LEU A 17 -3.00 19.80 -0.86
C LEU A 17 -3.53 20.55 -2.09
N THR A 18 -2.83 21.59 -2.53
CA THR A 18 -3.21 22.37 -3.71
C THR A 18 -2.96 21.59 -5.01
N LEU A 19 -1.91 20.76 -5.06
CA LEU A 19 -1.46 20.07 -6.28
C LEU A 19 -1.94 18.62 -6.41
N SER A 20 -2.65 18.08 -5.42
CA SER A 20 -3.19 16.72 -5.47
C SER A 20 -4.65 16.68 -5.91
N GLY A 21 -4.99 15.74 -6.80
CA GLY A 21 -6.38 15.46 -7.20
C GLY A 21 -7.26 14.96 -6.04
N THR A 22 -6.68 14.39 -5.00
CA THR A 22 -7.46 13.94 -3.82
C THR A 22 -7.92 15.09 -2.91
N THR A 23 -7.40 16.30 -3.10
CA THR A 23 -7.63 17.44 -2.20
C THR A 23 -8.00 18.73 -2.93
N ASN A 24 -7.82 18.78 -4.25
CA ASN A 24 -8.26 19.88 -5.11
C ASN A 24 -9.17 19.33 -6.22
N GLY A 25 -10.47 19.58 -6.10
CA GLY A 25 -11.48 19.04 -7.01
C GLY A 25 -11.35 19.54 -8.45
N HIS A 26 -10.74 20.71 -8.65
CA HIS A 26 -10.44 21.21 -9.98
C HIS A 26 -9.44 20.28 -10.69
N LEU A 27 -8.38 19.88 -9.99
CA LEU A 27 -7.38 18.95 -10.51
C LEU A 27 -7.94 17.54 -10.64
N ALA A 28 -8.76 17.08 -9.70
CA ALA A 28 -9.45 15.79 -9.79
C ALA A 28 -10.30 15.69 -11.07
N THR A 29 -11.09 16.73 -11.32
CA THR A 29 -11.99 16.80 -12.47
C THR A 29 -11.21 16.95 -13.77
N GLU A 30 -10.16 17.76 -13.80
CA GLU A 30 -9.26 17.90 -14.95
C GLU A 30 -8.55 16.58 -15.27
N GLY A 31 -8.03 15.89 -14.26
CA GLY A 31 -7.40 14.58 -14.41
C GLY A 31 -8.36 13.53 -14.96
N PHE A 32 -9.61 13.47 -14.49
CA PHE A 32 -10.60 12.56 -15.07
C PHE A 32 -11.00 12.95 -16.49
N LYS A 33 -11.14 14.24 -16.81
CA LYS A 33 -11.35 14.70 -18.20
C LYS A 33 -10.20 14.24 -19.10
N THR A 34 -8.96 14.28 -18.61
CA THR A 34 -7.78 13.80 -19.33
C THR A 34 -7.79 12.28 -19.52
N LEU A 35 -8.14 11.52 -18.48
CA LEU A 35 -8.27 10.07 -18.57
C LEU A 35 -9.40 9.65 -19.51
N GLU A 36 -10.55 10.31 -19.44
CA GLU A 36 -11.74 10.09 -20.29
C GLU A 36 -11.42 10.28 -21.78
N ARG A 37 -10.63 11.30 -22.15
CA ARG A 37 -10.14 11.46 -23.53
C ARG A 37 -9.29 10.29 -24.00
N ARG A 38 -8.50 9.70 -23.10
CA ARG A 38 -7.60 8.59 -23.42
C ARG A 38 -8.34 7.25 -23.53
N THR A 39 -9.34 7.04 -22.68
CA THR A 39 -10.06 5.76 -22.60
C THR A 39 -11.32 5.72 -23.45
N GLY A 40 -11.90 6.87 -23.80
CA GLY A 40 -13.22 6.97 -24.41
C GLY A 40 -14.37 6.67 -23.44
N THR A 41 -14.08 6.55 -22.14
CA THR A 41 -15.05 6.24 -21.09
C THR A 41 -15.39 7.50 -20.31
N ARG A 42 -16.68 7.80 -20.14
CA ARG A 42 -17.14 8.85 -19.24
C ARG A 42 -16.63 8.60 -17.81
N LEU A 43 -15.89 9.54 -17.23
CA LEU A 43 -15.28 9.44 -15.90
C LEU A 43 -15.28 10.76 -15.11
N ALA A 44 -15.33 11.92 -15.77
CA ALA A 44 -15.26 13.22 -15.11
C ALA A 44 -16.40 13.49 -14.10
N ASP A 45 -17.55 12.83 -14.27
CA ASP A 45 -18.67 12.89 -13.33
C ASP A 45 -18.32 12.36 -11.92
N LEU A 46 -17.29 11.52 -11.79
CA LEU A 46 -16.85 10.99 -10.50
C LEU A 46 -16.33 12.08 -9.54
N ALA A 47 -15.82 13.19 -10.09
CA ALA A 47 -15.29 14.32 -9.32
C ALA A 47 -16.09 15.62 -9.49
N ALA A 48 -17.05 15.67 -10.43
CA ALA A 48 -17.74 16.90 -10.83
C ALA A 48 -18.45 17.62 -9.68
N GLU A 49 -19.12 16.89 -8.77
CA GLU A 49 -19.79 17.47 -7.60
C GLU A 49 -18.80 18.16 -6.63
N HIS A 50 -17.52 17.78 -6.71
CA HIS A 50 -16.45 18.32 -5.88
C HIS A 50 -15.55 19.30 -6.62
N GLU A 51 -15.82 19.70 -7.88
CA GLU A 51 -14.89 20.50 -8.70
C GLU A 51 -14.47 21.83 -8.02
N GLY A 52 -15.37 22.45 -7.26
CA GLY A 52 -15.08 23.66 -6.49
C GLY A 52 -14.40 23.43 -5.13
N LYS A 53 -14.32 22.18 -4.64
CA LYS A 53 -13.79 21.86 -3.32
C LYS A 53 -12.26 21.94 -3.32
N ARG A 54 -11.71 22.66 -2.35
CA ARG A 54 -10.27 22.72 -2.06
C ARG A 54 -10.06 22.49 -0.58
N ILE A 55 -9.30 21.45 -0.25
CA ILE A 55 -8.91 21.14 1.12
C ILE A 55 -7.63 21.91 1.42
N THR A 56 -7.64 22.72 2.47
CA THR A 56 -6.48 23.47 2.97
C THR A 56 -5.90 22.79 4.20
N PHE A 57 -4.69 23.19 4.61
CA PHE A 57 -4.11 22.63 5.82
C PHE A 57 -4.95 22.97 7.06
N ALA A 58 -5.52 24.18 7.11
CA ALA A 58 -6.39 24.61 8.20
C ALA A 58 -7.64 23.73 8.35
N ASP A 59 -8.22 23.28 7.23
CA ASP A 59 -9.38 22.36 7.27
C ASP A 59 -9.02 21.05 7.99
N THR A 60 -7.82 20.52 7.74
CA THR A 60 -7.34 19.28 8.37
C THR A 60 -7.06 19.41 9.86
N GLN A 61 -6.76 20.62 10.32
CA GLN A 61 -6.58 20.92 11.75
C GLN A 61 -7.93 21.03 12.47
N ALA A 62 -8.96 21.51 11.77
CA ALA A 62 -10.30 21.65 12.33
C ALA A 62 -10.98 20.28 12.52
N ALA A 63 -10.87 19.39 11.53
CA ALA A 63 -11.39 18.02 11.59
C ALA A 63 -10.76 17.13 10.50
N PRO A 64 -10.85 15.78 10.63
CA PRO A 64 -10.58 14.89 9.50
C PRO A 64 -11.46 15.22 8.30
N VAL A 65 -10.85 15.46 7.14
CA VAL A 65 -11.55 15.83 5.90
C VAL A 65 -11.56 14.66 4.93
N PRO A 66 -12.73 14.18 4.47
CA PRO A 66 -12.79 13.19 3.39
C PRO A 66 -12.19 13.74 2.10
N VAL A 67 -11.33 12.93 1.48
CA VAL A 67 -10.70 13.21 0.18
C VAL A 67 -11.70 13.15 -0.96
N ILE A 68 -11.25 13.56 -2.14
CA ILE A 68 -11.99 13.59 -3.39
C ILE A 68 -11.60 12.37 -4.24
N THR A 69 -12.58 11.72 -4.84
CA THR A 69 -12.33 10.67 -5.84
C THR A 69 -11.52 11.24 -6.99
N SER A 70 -10.44 10.56 -7.38
CA SER A 70 -9.43 11.10 -8.28
C SER A 70 -8.81 9.99 -9.14
N PRO A 71 -8.33 10.31 -10.37
CA PRO A 71 -7.91 9.32 -11.37
C PRO A 71 -6.61 8.58 -11.04
N GLU A 72 -5.86 9.05 -10.04
CA GLU A 72 -4.65 8.42 -9.51
C GLU A 72 -4.97 7.07 -8.83
N TRP A 73 -6.22 6.91 -8.38
CA TRP A 73 -6.69 5.71 -7.69
C TRP A 73 -7.73 4.94 -8.52
N SER A 74 -8.12 3.78 -8.01
CA SER A 74 -9.02 2.86 -8.72
C SER A 74 -10.39 2.69 -8.04
N GLY A 75 -10.54 3.22 -6.83
CA GLY A 75 -11.81 3.25 -6.11
C GLY A 75 -12.56 4.57 -6.26
N SER A 76 -13.77 4.61 -5.71
CA SER A 76 -14.66 5.77 -5.75
C SER A 76 -15.36 5.96 -4.40
N GLU A 77 -15.32 7.19 -3.90
CA GLU A 77 -16.12 7.70 -2.78
C GLU A 77 -17.32 8.54 -3.26
N SER A 78 -17.48 8.70 -4.59
CA SER A 78 -18.59 9.42 -5.20
C SER A 78 -19.95 8.86 -4.74
N GLY A 79 -20.90 9.76 -4.46
CA GLY A 79 -22.21 9.40 -3.89
C GLY A 79 -22.17 8.96 -2.42
N GLY A 80 -21.09 9.25 -1.68
CA GLY A 80 -20.98 8.93 -0.25
C GLY A 80 -20.60 7.48 0.06
N ARG A 81 -20.12 6.72 -0.94
CA ARG A 81 -19.65 5.34 -0.77
C ARG A 81 -18.32 5.32 -0.02
N ARG A 82 -18.07 4.20 0.66
CA ARG A 82 -16.71 3.88 1.15
C ARG A 82 -15.85 3.41 -0.02
N TYR A 83 -14.59 3.82 -0.02
CA TYR A 83 -13.62 3.39 -1.01
C TYR A 83 -13.52 1.86 -1.07
N SER A 84 -13.55 1.31 -2.28
CA SER A 84 -13.16 -0.06 -2.59
C SER A 84 -12.22 -0.01 -3.81
N PRO A 85 -11.09 -0.72 -3.80
CA PRO A 85 -10.17 -0.72 -4.94
C PRO A 85 -10.84 -1.30 -6.18
N PHE A 86 -10.39 -0.86 -7.35
CA PHE A 86 -10.85 -1.31 -8.67
C PHE A 86 -12.33 -1.07 -9.00
N THR A 87 -13.10 -0.39 -8.16
CA THR A 87 -14.49 0.00 -8.43
C THR A 87 -14.62 0.75 -9.75
N ILE A 88 -13.72 1.69 -10.06
CA ILE A 88 -13.74 2.41 -11.33
C ILE A 88 -13.44 1.45 -12.49
N ASN A 89 -12.51 0.51 -12.32
CA ASN A 89 -12.21 -0.46 -13.37
C ASN A 89 -13.40 -1.37 -13.71
N VAL A 90 -14.07 -1.87 -12.67
CA VAL A 90 -15.18 -2.82 -12.81
C VAL A 90 -16.47 -2.11 -13.23
N GLU A 91 -16.88 -1.06 -12.52
CA GLU A 91 -18.17 -0.41 -12.72
C GLU A 91 -18.14 0.62 -13.86
N ARG A 92 -16.96 1.20 -14.14
CA ARG A 92 -16.78 2.23 -15.18
C ARG A 92 -16.00 1.72 -16.38
N LEU A 93 -15.61 0.45 -16.41
CA LEU A 93 -14.86 -0.14 -17.54
C LEU A 93 -13.55 0.59 -17.85
N LYS A 94 -12.94 1.25 -16.85
CA LYS A 94 -11.58 1.80 -16.97
C LYS A 94 -10.60 0.62 -17.14
N PRO A 95 -9.80 0.55 -18.21
CA PRO A 95 -8.82 -0.52 -18.36
C PRO A 95 -7.83 -0.59 -17.19
N TRP A 96 -7.42 -1.80 -16.82
CA TRP A 96 -6.26 -1.99 -15.96
C TRP A 96 -5.00 -1.58 -16.72
N HIS A 97 -3.98 -1.07 -16.03
CA HIS A 97 -2.72 -0.69 -16.65
C HIS A 97 -1.83 -1.93 -16.85
N THR A 98 -2.33 -2.88 -17.62
CA THR A 98 -1.69 -4.15 -18.00
C THR A 98 -1.67 -4.27 -19.52
N LEU A 99 -0.86 -5.19 -20.06
CA LEU A 99 -0.79 -5.44 -21.51
C LEU A 99 -2.16 -5.71 -22.14
N THR A 100 -3.02 -6.46 -21.44
CA THR A 100 -4.35 -6.86 -21.91
C THR A 100 -5.46 -5.85 -21.56
N GLY A 101 -5.16 -4.82 -20.77
CA GLY A 101 -6.17 -3.89 -20.23
C GLY A 101 -7.09 -4.52 -19.18
N ARG A 102 -6.82 -5.75 -18.72
CA ARG A 102 -7.63 -6.55 -17.80
C ARG A 102 -6.79 -7.07 -16.64
N GLN A 103 -7.43 -7.70 -15.65
CA GLN A 103 -6.70 -8.53 -14.67
C GLN A 103 -5.92 -9.61 -15.44
N HIS A 104 -4.59 -9.52 -15.38
CA HIS A 104 -3.68 -10.22 -16.29
C HIS A 104 -3.20 -11.52 -15.65
N PHE A 105 -3.90 -12.63 -15.96
CA PHE A 105 -3.61 -13.94 -15.37
C PHE A 105 -2.46 -14.70 -16.06
N TYR A 106 -2.21 -14.42 -17.33
CA TYR A 106 -1.11 -15.01 -18.10
C TYR A 106 -0.01 -13.98 -18.31
N LEU A 107 1.22 -14.27 -17.89
CA LEU A 107 2.35 -13.35 -18.02
C LEU A 107 3.34 -13.89 -19.06
N ASP A 108 3.37 -13.27 -20.23
CA ASP A 108 4.09 -13.74 -21.42
C ASP A 108 5.51 -13.17 -21.58
N HIS A 109 6.02 -12.47 -20.56
CA HIS A 109 7.39 -11.96 -20.57
C HIS A 109 8.41 -13.11 -20.48
N ASP A 110 9.50 -13.04 -21.23
CA ASP A 110 10.53 -14.09 -21.32
C ASP A 110 11.01 -14.60 -19.95
N TRP A 111 11.26 -13.69 -19.00
CA TRP A 111 11.64 -14.06 -17.63
C TRP A 111 10.56 -14.87 -16.89
N MET A 112 9.28 -14.53 -17.08
CA MET A 112 8.17 -15.26 -16.46
C MET A 112 8.06 -16.67 -17.05
N ALA A 113 8.34 -16.82 -18.36
CA ALA A 113 8.44 -18.11 -19.02
C ALA A 113 9.63 -18.92 -18.50
N GLU A 114 10.81 -18.31 -18.39
CA GLU A 114 12.04 -18.96 -17.93
C GLU A 114 11.91 -19.52 -16.51
N ILE A 115 11.21 -18.81 -15.61
CA ILE A 115 11.00 -19.26 -14.22
C ILE A 115 9.71 -20.09 -14.04
N GLY A 116 8.92 -20.29 -15.10
CA GLY A 116 7.69 -21.10 -15.08
C GLY A 116 6.52 -20.45 -14.34
N GLU A 117 6.46 -19.12 -14.28
CA GLU A 117 5.43 -18.34 -13.56
C GLU A 117 4.49 -17.58 -14.52
N GLN A 118 4.32 -18.09 -15.74
CA GLN A 118 3.37 -17.55 -16.72
C GLN A 118 1.92 -17.67 -16.25
N LEU A 119 1.62 -18.65 -15.39
CA LEU A 119 0.36 -18.80 -14.68
C LEU A 119 0.65 -18.97 -13.18
N PRO A 120 -0.29 -18.62 -12.29
CA PRO A 120 -0.16 -18.92 -10.87
C PRO A 120 0.12 -20.40 -10.63
N THR A 121 1.16 -20.70 -9.86
CA THR A 121 1.59 -22.07 -9.53
C THR A 121 2.14 -22.14 -8.11
N PHE A 122 2.23 -23.34 -7.55
CA PHE A 122 2.85 -23.54 -6.24
C PHE A 122 4.37 -23.41 -6.33
N ARG A 123 4.96 -22.61 -5.44
CA ARG A 123 6.40 -22.50 -5.24
C ARG A 123 6.70 -22.81 -3.77
N PRO A 124 7.47 -23.87 -3.46
CA PRO A 124 7.85 -24.11 -2.08
C PRO A 124 8.79 -23.01 -1.59
N PRO A 125 8.90 -22.80 -0.27
CA PRO A 125 9.94 -21.96 0.31
C PRO A 125 11.33 -22.40 -0.18
N LEU A 126 12.22 -21.43 -0.38
CA LEU A 126 13.59 -21.71 -0.83
C LEU A 126 14.30 -22.70 0.10
N ASN A 127 15.03 -23.64 -0.49
CA ASN A 127 15.86 -24.56 0.27
C ASN A 127 17.18 -23.86 0.64
N MET A 128 17.20 -23.24 1.81
CA MET A 128 18.36 -22.49 2.30
C MET A 128 19.58 -23.38 2.55
N THR A 129 19.38 -24.65 2.92
CA THR A 129 20.46 -25.65 3.05
C THR A 129 21.14 -25.89 1.72
N ALA A 130 20.36 -26.16 0.67
CA ALA A 130 20.92 -26.43 -0.66
C ALA A 130 21.56 -25.19 -1.29
N LEU A 131 21.01 -24.00 -1.04
CA LEU A 131 21.46 -22.76 -1.67
C LEU A 131 22.63 -22.09 -0.94
N PHE A 132 22.67 -22.20 0.39
CA PHE A 132 23.58 -21.41 1.22
C PHE A 132 24.31 -22.25 2.30
N GLY A 133 24.05 -23.55 2.37
CA GLY A 133 24.66 -24.42 3.38
C GLY A 133 24.15 -24.17 4.81
N GLU A 134 22.98 -23.55 4.94
CA GLU A 134 22.32 -23.38 6.24
C GLU A 134 21.91 -24.75 6.82
N PRO A 135 21.90 -24.93 8.15
CA PRO A 135 21.42 -26.17 8.78
C PRO A 135 20.03 -26.60 8.31
N GLU A 136 19.74 -27.91 8.36
CA GLU A 136 18.42 -28.41 7.96
C GLU A 136 17.36 -28.04 9.01
N ILE A 137 16.15 -27.67 8.56
CA ILE A 137 15.04 -27.39 9.50
C ILE A 137 14.75 -28.64 10.33
N GLY A 138 14.76 -28.48 11.65
CA GLY A 138 14.57 -29.57 12.61
C GLY A 138 15.87 -30.22 13.09
N GLU A 139 17.02 -29.87 12.51
CA GLU A 139 18.33 -30.34 12.98
C GLU A 139 18.61 -29.80 14.39
N THR A 140 19.12 -30.67 15.27
CA THR A 140 19.55 -30.32 16.62
C THR A 140 21.05 -30.59 16.74
N GLY A 141 21.81 -29.54 17.06
CA GLY A 141 23.26 -29.61 17.26
C GLY A 141 23.70 -28.98 18.59
N GLU A 142 25.02 -28.83 18.78
CA GLU A 142 25.59 -28.22 19.99
C GLU A 142 25.07 -26.80 20.25
N LEU A 143 24.76 -26.06 19.17
CA LEU A 143 24.29 -24.67 19.23
C LEU A 143 22.76 -24.52 19.35
N GLY A 144 21.99 -25.61 19.26
CA GLY A 144 20.53 -25.60 19.41
C GLY A 144 19.76 -26.23 18.24
N LEU A 145 18.51 -25.79 18.07
CA LEU A 145 17.55 -26.28 17.09
C LEU A 145 17.41 -25.32 15.90
N THR A 146 17.44 -25.86 14.68
CA THR A 146 17.17 -25.09 13.47
C THR A 146 15.67 -25.00 13.19
N VAL A 147 15.15 -23.78 13.14
CA VAL A 147 13.72 -23.49 12.86
C VAL A 147 13.56 -22.41 11.78
N ARG A 148 12.35 -22.26 11.25
CA ARG A 148 12.01 -21.14 10.37
C ARG A 148 11.84 -19.85 11.18
N TYR A 149 12.66 -18.85 10.90
CA TYR A 149 12.57 -17.55 11.54
C TYR A 149 11.51 -16.67 10.87
N LEU A 150 10.38 -16.46 11.55
CA LEU A 150 9.28 -15.61 11.09
C LEU A 150 9.28 -14.29 11.87
N THR A 151 9.13 -13.17 11.17
CA THR A 151 9.10 -11.81 11.76
C THR A 151 7.77 -11.10 11.49
N PRO A 152 6.63 -11.63 11.97
CA PRO A 152 5.35 -10.93 11.85
C PRO A 152 5.38 -9.61 12.61
N HIS A 153 4.58 -8.64 12.17
CA HIS A 153 4.53 -7.33 12.82
C HIS A 153 4.05 -7.43 14.27
N ASN A 154 4.67 -6.64 15.15
CA ASN A 154 4.41 -6.64 16.58
C ASN A 154 3.06 -5.98 16.91
N LYS A 155 2.38 -6.47 17.95
CA LYS A 155 1.17 -5.85 18.49
C LYS A 155 1.47 -4.57 19.29
N TRP A 156 2.65 -4.48 19.88
CA TRP A 156 3.06 -3.48 20.86
C TRP A 156 4.04 -2.45 20.30
N SER A 157 4.23 -2.42 18.99
CA SER A 157 5.02 -1.39 18.31
C SER A 157 4.55 -1.22 16.87
N ILE A 158 4.88 -0.09 16.27
CA ILE A 158 4.75 0.10 14.82
C ILE A 158 6.16 0.06 14.26
N HIS A 159 6.58 -1.10 13.77
CA HIS A 159 7.99 -1.37 13.49
C HIS A 159 8.84 -1.18 14.77
N SER A 160 9.88 -0.35 14.73
CA SER A 160 10.66 0.03 15.92
C SER A 160 10.05 1.21 16.69
N GLU A 161 9.08 1.94 16.11
CA GLU A 161 8.41 3.03 16.80
C GLU A 161 7.60 2.46 17.98
N TYR A 162 7.76 3.08 19.15
CA TYR A 162 7.27 2.62 20.45
C TYR A 162 7.90 1.35 21.01
N GLN A 163 8.93 0.78 20.39
CA GLN A 163 9.57 -0.44 20.92
C GLN A 163 10.31 -0.20 22.25
N ASP A 164 10.76 1.03 22.49
CA ASP A 164 11.36 1.50 23.74
C ASP A 164 10.36 2.25 24.65
N ASN A 165 9.10 2.38 24.22
CA ASN A 165 8.09 3.07 24.99
C ASN A 165 7.76 2.29 26.26
N LEU A 166 7.91 2.92 27.43
CA LEU A 166 7.72 2.28 28.73
C LEU A 166 6.35 1.61 28.89
N PHE A 167 5.27 2.21 28.37
CA PHE A 167 3.94 1.61 28.45
C PHE A 167 3.84 0.36 27.58
N MET A 168 4.37 0.40 26.35
CA MET A 168 4.36 -0.76 25.45
C MET A 168 5.22 -1.90 26.01
N LEU A 169 6.40 -1.58 26.55
CA LEU A 169 7.26 -2.55 27.23
C LEU A 169 6.55 -3.19 28.44
N SER A 170 5.86 -2.38 29.23
CA SER A 170 5.14 -2.82 30.44
C SER A 170 3.89 -3.65 30.14
N LEU A 171 3.20 -3.39 29.02
CA LEU A 171 2.07 -4.20 28.55
C LEU A 171 2.50 -5.47 27.80
N SER A 172 3.76 -5.51 27.37
CA SER A 172 4.39 -6.63 26.68
C SER A 172 5.26 -7.45 27.65
N ARG A 173 6.45 -7.86 27.20
CA ARG A 173 7.44 -8.66 27.95
C ARG A 173 8.71 -7.87 28.27
N GLY A 174 8.62 -6.55 28.42
CA GLY A 174 9.72 -5.70 28.90
C GLY A 174 10.92 -5.57 27.96
N GLY A 175 10.83 -6.03 26.71
CA GLY A 175 11.92 -5.92 25.74
C GLY A 175 11.72 -6.79 24.50
N PRO A 176 12.78 -6.99 23.70
CA PRO A 176 12.78 -7.91 22.58
C PRO A 176 12.41 -9.33 23.01
N ASN A 177 11.60 -10.00 22.21
CA ASN A 177 11.15 -11.35 22.50
C ASN A 177 11.04 -12.18 21.23
N ILE A 178 11.11 -13.50 21.39
CA ILE A 178 10.77 -14.49 20.37
C ILE A 178 9.56 -15.29 20.84
N TRP A 179 8.80 -15.83 19.89
CA TRP A 179 7.73 -16.79 20.16
C TRP A 179 8.16 -18.15 19.63
N MET A 180 8.04 -19.18 20.46
CA MET A 180 8.43 -20.55 20.14
C MET A 180 7.34 -21.50 20.59
N SER A 181 7.18 -22.62 19.89
CA SER A 181 6.29 -23.70 20.34
C SER A 181 6.83 -24.30 21.64
N GLY A 182 5.94 -24.87 22.47
CA GLY A 182 6.39 -25.55 23.69
C GLY A 182 7.26 -26.79 23.39
N GLU A 183 6.99 -27.47 22.29
CA GLU A 183 7.74 -28.66 21.85
C GLU A 183 9.16 -28.32 21.41
N ASP A 184 9.34 -27.23 20.67
CA ASP A 184 10.68 -26.79 20.24
C ASP A 184 11.47 -26.17 21.40
N ALA A 185 10.80 -25.49 22.33
CA ALA A 185 11.45 -24.91 23.52
C ALA A 185 11.91 -25.98 24.55
N ALA A 186 11.42 -27.21 24.44
CA ALA A 186 11.79 -28.33 25.31
C ALA A 186 12.94 -29.20 24.76
N LYS A 187 13.41 -28.93 23.53
CA LYS A 187 14.57 -29.59 22.90
C LYS A 187 15.85 -28.85 23.27
#